data_AF-A0A848DBL7-F1
#
_entry.id   AF-A0A848DBL7-F1
#
_cell.length_a   1.000
_cell.length_b   1.000
_cell.length_c   1.000
_cell.angle_alpha   90.00
_cell.angle_beta   90.00
_cell.angle_gamma   90.00
#
_symmetry.space_group_name_H-M   'P 1'
#
loop_
_entity.id
_entity.type
_entity.pdbx_description
1 polymer ?
#
loop_
_entity_poly.entity_id
_entity_poly.type
_entity_poly.pdbx_seq_one_letter_code
_entity_poly.pdbx_strand_id
1 'polypeptide(L)'
;MSFNWELYIHLADELISYQENADLREAHLRSAISRGYYGIFCIARNHLVAKNTSIPRFDTHKFVREEYQKLPRNVEKKIGKNLRRLSKERNDADYENDADINVSRAKTALDLSKRTLEKLRQIGAV
;
A
#
# COMPACT_ATOMS: atom_id res chain seq x y z
N MET A 1 22.49 3.27 2.59
CA MET A 1 21.38 2.82 3.44
C MET A 1 20.13 2.79 2.59
N SER A 2 19.30 1.73 2.67
CA SER A 2 17.99 1.71 2.03
C SER A 2 16.94 2.32 2.95
N PHE A 3 15.93 2.97 2.38
CA PHE A 3 14.79 3.48 3.13
C PHE A 3 13.93 2.32 3.68
N ASN A 4 13.53 2.40 4.95
CA ASN A 4 12.60 1.45 5.53
C ASN A 4 11.15 1.80 5.13
N TRP A 5 10.61 1.04 4.17
CA TRP A 5 9.26 1.24 3.64
C TRP A 5 8.14 0.94 4.65
N GLU A 6 8.40 0.22 5.75
CA GLU A 6 7.43 0.03 6.83
C GLU A 6 7.09 1.36 7.52
N LEU A 7 8.01 2.33 7.52
CA LEU A 7 7.77 3.67 8.09
C LEU A 7 6.60 4.40 7.42
N TYR A 8 6.28 4.11 6.16
CA TYR A 8 5.09 4.67 5.52
C TYR A 8 3.77 4.10 6.07
N ILE A 9 3.78 2.88 6.63
CA ILE A 9 2.61 2.30 7.27
C ILE A 9 2.41 2.93 8.66
N HIS A 10 3.51 3.20 9.37
CA HIS A 10 3.47 3.96 10.63
C HIS A 10 3.00 5.40 10.41
N LEU A 11 3.57 6.09 9.42
CA LEU A 11 3.14 7.44 9.06
C LEU A 11 1.66 7.50 8.68
N ALA A 12 1.14 6.48 7.97
CA ALA A 12 -0.28 6.41 7.67
C ALA A 12 -1.16 6.31 8.94
N ASP A 13 -0.71 5.60 9.97
CA ASP A 13 -1.38 5.50 11.27
C ASP A 13 -1.37 6.85 12.01
N GLU A 14 -0.23 7.55 11.99
CA GLU A 14 -0.10 8.89 12.58
C GLU A 14 -1.00 9.90 11.89
N LEU A 15 -1.01 9.95 10.56
CA LEU A 15 -1.86 10.86 9.78
C LEU A 15 -3.37 10.64 10.02
N ILE A 16 -3.79 9.42 10.33
CA ILE A 16 -5.18 9.13 10.69
C ILE A 16 -5.48 9.57 12.13
N SER A 17 -4.51 9.42 13.03
CA SER A 17 -4.68 9.63 14.47
C SER A 17 -4.55 11.09 14.88
N TYR A 18 -3.71 11.86 14.19
CA TYR A 18 -3.40 13.25 14.51
C TYR A 18 -3.97 14.19 13.46
N GLN A 19 -5.13 14.77 13.77
CA GLN A 19 -5.86 15.69 12.89
C GLN A 19 -6.31 16.93 13.66
N GLU A 20 -5.34 17.70 14.16
CA GLU A 20 -5.61 18.91 14.97
C GLU A 20 -6.25 20.01 14.13
N ASN A 21 -5.78 20.21 12.90
CA ASN A 21 -6.34 21.17 11.97
C ASN A 21 -7.47 20.53 11.14
N ALA A 22 -8.70 20.97 11.37
CA ALA A 22 -9.89 20.48 10.66
C ALA A 22 -9.82 20.72 9.14
N ASP A 23 -9.22 21.81 8.69
CA ASP A 23 -9.10 22.17 7.27
C ASP A 23 -8.17 21.21 6.51
N LEU A 24 -7.25 20.56 7.24
CA LEU A 24 -6.32 19.59 6.66
C LEU A 24 -6.83 18.16 6.79
N ARG A 25 -7.99 17.91 7.41
CA ARG A 25 -8.45 16.56 7.74
C ARG A 25 -8.49 15.63 6.53
N GLU A 26 -9.09 16.06 5.43
CA GLU A 26 -9.17 15.24 4.22
C GLU A 26 -7.78 14.99 3.61
N ALA A 27 -6.93 16.02 3.58
CA ALA A 27 -5.55 15.89 3.09
C ALA A 27 -4.74 14.87 3.90
N HIS A 28 -4.91 14.83 5.23
CA HIS A 28 -4.29 13.81 6.08
C HIS A 28 -4.78 12.41 5.73
N LEU A 29 -6.10 12.23 5.57
CA LEU A 29 -6.70 10.93 5.24
C LEU A 29 -6.28 10.42 3.85
N ARG A 30 -6.30 11.28 2.83
CA ARG A 30 -5.80 10.97 1.49
C ARG A 30 -4.34 10.56 1.53
N SER A 31 -3.52 11.35 2.24
CA SER A 31 -2.09 11.06 2.42
C SER A 31 -1.87 9.74 3.13
N ALA A 32 -2.65 9.42 4.17
CA ALA A 32 -2.54 8.16 4.90
C ALA A 32 -2.80 6.94 3.99
N ILE A 33 -3.86 6.99 3.17
CA ILE A 33 -4.16 5.93 2.19
C ILE A 33 -2.99 5.79 1.21
N SER A 34 -2.50 6.90 0.69
CA SER A 34 -1.36 6.94 -0.24
C SER A 34 -0.11 6.31 0.37
N ARG A 35 0.29 6.72 1.58
CA ARG A 35 1.46 6.17 2.28
C ARG A 35 1.30 4.69 2.61
N GLY A 36 0.12 4.29 3.10
CA GLY A 36 -0.21 2.89 3.36
C GLY A 36 -0.05 2.00 2.13
N TYR A 37 -0.45 2.49 0.95
CA TYR A 37 -0.23 1.79 -0.31
C TYR A 37 1.25 1.75 -0.72
N TYR A 38 1.94 2.89 -0.74
CA TYR A 38 3.33 2.96 -1.20
C TYR A 38 4.27 2.11 -0.34
N GLY A 39 4.06 2.05 0.99
CA GLY A 39 4.83 1.17 1.87
C GLY A 39 4.75 -0.30 1.42
N ILE A 40 3.52 -0.82 1.27
CA ILE A 40 3.29 -2.21 0.85
C ILE A 40 3.76 -2.47 -0.58
N PHE A 41 3.49 -1.56 -1.51
CA PHE A 41 3.92 -1.69 -2.90
C PHE A 41 5.44 -1.78 -3.01
N CYS A 42 6.18 -0.90 -2.32
CA CYS A 42 7.64 -0.88 -2.39
C CYS A 42 8.26 -2.13 -1.75
N ILE A 43 7.74 -2.61 -0.61
CA ILE A 43 8.20 -3.87 0.00
C ILE A 43 7.97 -5.03 -0.98
N ALA A 44 6.77 -5.15 -1.54
CA ALA A 44 6.42 -6.20 -2.49
C ALA A 44 7.31 -6.15 -3.75
N ARG A 45 7.50 -4.96 -4.33
CA ARG A 45 8.38 -4.75 -5.48
C ARG A 45 9.82 -5.16 -5.17
N ASN A 46 10.37 -4.73 -4.05
CA ASN A 46 11.76 -5.01 -3.69
C ASN A 46 11.98 -6.51 -3.45
N HIS A 47 11.01 -7.21 -2.87
CA HIS A 47 11.07 -8.66 -2.73
C HIS A 47 11.06 -9.39 -4.08
N LEU A 48 10.28 -8.93 -5.08
CA LEU A 48 10.37 -9.46 -6.44
C LEU A 48 11.75 -9.21 -7.08
N VAL A 49 12.32 -8.02 -6.89
CA VAL A 49 13.68 -7.69 -7.35
C VAL A 49 14.72 -8.62 -6.70
N ALA A 50 14.61 -8.87 -5.38
CA ALA A 50 15.48 -9.80 -4.67
C ALA A 50 15.37 -11.24 -5.16
N LYS A 51 14.24 -11.60 -5.79
CA LYS A 51 14.02 -12.88 -6.47
C LYS A 51 14.39 -12.85 -7.97
N ASN A 52 15.18 -11.87 -8.40
CA ASN A 52 15.63 -11.69 -9.78
C ASN A 52 14.48 -11.44 -10.78
N THR A 53 13.31 -10.97 -10.33
CA THR A 53 12.26 -10.53 -11.24
C THR A 53 12.61 -9.15 -11.80
N SER A 54 12.74 -9.04 -13.12
CA SER A 54 12.92 -7.75 -13.79
C SER A 54 11.63 -6.94 -13.75
N ILE A 55 11.71 -5.73 -13.19
CA ILE A 55 10.55 -4.85 -13.06
C ILE A 55 10.54 -3.83 -14.21
N PRO A 56 9.43 -3.69 -14.97
CA PRO A 56 9.34 -2.72 -16.04
C PRO A 56 9.33 -1.28 -15.51
N ARG A 57 9.86 -0.36 -16.31
CA ARG A 57 9.87 1.09 -16.01
C ARG A 57 8.48 1.72 -16.10
N PHE A 58 7.63 1.19 -16.96
CA PHE A 58 6.24 1.63 -17.13
C PHE A 58 5.30 0.60 -16.50
N ASP A 59 4.13 1.04 -16.04
CA ASP A 59 3.10 0.18 -15.43
C ASP A 59 3.59 -0.68 -14.25
N THR A 60 4.65 -0.23 -13.56
CA THR A 60 5.30 -0.94 -12.45
C THR A 60 4.30 -1.41 -11.39
N HIS A 61 3.32 -0.57 -11.04
CA HIS A 61 2.27 -0.91 -10.07
C HIS A 61 1.36 -2.05 -10.53
N LYS A 62 0.94 -2.03 -11.79
CA LYS A 62 0.12 -3.08 -12.39
C LYS A 62 0.92 -4.38 -12.47
N PHE A 63 2.16 -4.29 -12.96
CA PHE A 63 3.07 -5.43 -13.08
C PHE A 63 3.27 -6.14 -11.73
N VAL A 64 3.73 -5.44 -10.69
CA VAL A 64 4.01 -6.06 -9.37
C VAL A 64 2.78 -6.79 -8.84
N ARG A 65 1.60 -6.17 -8.94
CA ARG A 65 0.35 -6.80 -8.53
C ARG A 65 0.05 -8.08 -9.31
N GLU A 66 0.18 -8.04 -10.63
CA GLU A 66 -0.12 -9.19 -11.50
C GLU A 66 0.89 -10.33 -11.29
N GLU A 67 2.17 -10.02 -11.07
CA GLU A 67 3.18 -11.01 -10.74
C GLU A 67 2.84 -11.77 -9.46
N TYR A 68 2.48 -11.07 -8.38
CA TYR A 68 2.03 -11.72 -7.15
C TYR A 68 0.77 -12.58 -7.34
N GLN A 69 -0.12 -12.23 -8.28
CA GLN A 69 -1.31 -13.03 -8.59
C GLN A 69 -1.00 -14.31 -9.38
N LYS A 70 0.11 -14.33 -10.12
CA LYS A 70 0.58 -15.50 -10.89
C LYS A 70 1.38 -16.48 -10.03
N LEU A 71 2.00 -16.00 -8.95
CA LEU A 71 2.78 -16.85 -8.04
C LEU A 71 1.95 -18.00 -7.45
N PRO A 72 2.56 -19.17 -7.18
CA PRO A 72 1.81 -20.39 -6.91
C PRO A 72 1.15 -20.42 -5.53
N ARG A 73 1.75 -19.80 -4.50
CA ARG A 73 1.24 -19.94 -3.12
C ARG A 73 0.05 -19.02 -2.91
N ASN A 74 -0.94 -19.52 -2.16
CA ASN A 74 -2.16 -18.77 -1.84
C ASN A 74 -1.87 -17.45 -1.11
N VAL A 75 -0.79 -17.38 -0.31
CA VAL A 75 -0.38 -16.15 0.38
C VAL A 75 0.04 -15.05 -0.60
N GLU A 76 0.76 -15.41 -1.67
CA GLU A 76 1.22 -14.46 -2.70
C GLU A 76 0.05 -13.93 -3.53
N LYS A 77 -0.86 -14.82 -3.93
CA LYS A 77 -2.09 -14.42 -4.62
C LYS A 77 -2.93 -13.46 -3.78
N LYS A 78 -2.99 -13.67 -2.45
CA LYS A 78 -3.65 -12.75 -1.52
C LYS A 78 -2.94 -11.39 -1.45
N ILE A 79 -1.61 -11.35 -1.45
CA ILE A 79 -0.84 -10.08 -1.54
C ILE A 79 -1.21 -9.33 -2.83
N GLY A 80 -1.22 -10.02 -3.97
CA GLY A 80 -1.61 -9.41 -5.25
C GLY A 80 -3.05 -8.90 -5.26
N LYS A 81 -4.00 -9.61 -4.64
CA LYS A 81 -5.39 -9.12 -4.48
C LYS A 81 -5.47 -7.90 -3.57
N ASN A 82 -4.72 -7.88 -2.47
CA ASN A 82 -4.69 -6.74 -1.56
C ASN A 82 -4.07 -5.50 -2.22
N LEU A 83 -2.95 -5.66 -2.95
CA LEU A 83 -2.34 -4.61 -3.76
C LEU A 83 -3.32 -4.03 -4.78
N ARG A 84 -4.19 -4.87 -5.37
CA ARG A 84 -5.27 -4.40 -6.26
C ARG A 84 -6.21 -3.43 -5.56
N ARG A 85 -6.69 -3.83 -4.39
CA ARG A 85 -7.64 -3.06 -3.60
C ARG A 85 -7.01 -1.75 -3.12
N LEU A 86 -5.83 -1.82 -2.52
CA LEU A 86 -5.09 -0.63 -2.05
C LEU A 86 -4.75 0.33 -3.20
N SER A 87 -4.40 -0.19 -4.38
CA SER A 87 -4.16 0.65 -5.56
C SER A 87 -5.42 1.41 -6.00
N LYS A 88 -6.62 0.83 -5.84
CA LYS A 88 -7.88 1.53 -6.11
C LYS A 88 -8.11 2.62 -5.08
N GLU A 89 -7.98 2.30 -3.78
CA GLU A 89 -8.11 3.30 -2.71
C GLU A 89 -7.14 4.47 -2.89
N ARG A 90 -5.91 4.18 -3.30
CA ARG A 90 -4.91 5.20 -3.62
C ARG A 90 -5.30 6.05 -4.83
N ASN A 91 -5.86 5.47 -5.89
CA ASN A 91 -6.32 6.26 -7.04
C ASN A 91 -7.38 7.27 -6.61
N ASP A 92 -8.38 6.81 -5.86
CA ASP A 92 -9.45 7.67 -5.36
C ASP A 92 -8.89 8.77 -4.45
N ALA A 93 -7.97 8.42 -3.54
CA ALA A 93 -7.33 9.37 -2.64
C ALA A 93 -6.44 10.40 -3.34
N ASP A 94 -5.64 10.00 -4.33
CA ASP A 94 -4.64 10.86 -4.97
C ASP A 94 -5.21 11.70 -6.12
N TYR A 95 -6.27 11.26 -6.81
CA TYR A 95 -6.71 11.86 -8.08
C TYR A 95 -8.20 12.19 -8.19
N GLU A 96 -9.08 11.52 -7.44
CA GLU A 96 -10.53 11.73 -7.59
C GLU A 96 -10.99 12.88 -6.67
N ASN A 97 -11.47 13.96 -7.29
CA ASN A 97 -11.92 15.16 -6.59
C ASN A 97 -13.15 14.89 -5.70
N ASP A 98 -14.11 14.11 -6.22
CA ASP A 98 -15.41 13.88 -5.56
C ASP A 98 -15.46 12.60 -4.72
N ALA A 99 -14.32 11.95 -4.50
CA ALA A 99 -14.25 10.76 -3.66
C ALA A 99 -14.54 11.11 -2.19
N ASP A 100 -15.52 10.45 -1.58
CA ASP A 100 -15.72 10.52 -0.13
C ASP A 100 -14.56 9.82 0.60
N ILE A 101 -13.62 10.62 1.10
CA ILE A 101 -12.48 10.19 1.89
C ILE A 101 -12.73 10.52 3.36
N ASN A 102 -13.11 9.50 4.12
CA ASN A 102 -13.40 9.60 5.54
C ASN A 102 -12.49 8.69 6.39
N VAL A 103 -12.54 8.88 7.72
CA VAL A 103 -11.70 8.15 8.69
C VAL A 103 -11.90 6.64 8.59
N SER A 104 -13.14 6.17 8.40
CA SER A 104 -13.43 4.73 8.29
C SER A 104 -12.75 4.11 7.07
N ARG A 105 -12.81 4.80 5.93
CA ARG A 105 -12.16 4.39 4.69
C ARG A 105 -10.64 4.35 4.83
N ALA A 106 -10.03 5.39 5.41
CA ALA A 106 -8.59 5.42 5.65
C ALA A 106 -8.13 4.32 6.61
N LYS A 107 -8.88 4.07 7.70
CA LYS A 107 -8.60 2.96 8.63
C LYS A 107 -8.72 1.59 7.96
N THR A 108 -9.69 1.42 7.07
CA THR A 108 -9.86 0.18 6.29
C THR A 108 -8.68 -0.05 5.36
N ALA A 109 -8.21 0.99 4.65
CA ALA A 109 -7.02 0.91 3.83
C ALA A 109 -5.77 0.59 4.67
N LEU A 110 -5.61 1.24 5.83
CA LEU A 110 -4.48 0.99 6.72
C LEU A 110 -4.47 -0.43 7.31
N ASP A 111 -5.61 -0.96 7.78
CA ASP A 111 -5.73 -2.35 8.24
C ASP A 111 -5.40 -3.34 7.11
N LEU A 112 -5.87 -3.06 5.89
CA LEU A 112 -5.51 -3.86 4.73
C LEU A 112 -4.00 -3.80 4.44
N SER A 113 -3.35 -2.65 4.58
CA SER A 113 -1.90 -2.51 4.50
C SER A 113 -1.20 -3.33 5.57
N LYS A 114 -1.55 -3.17 6.85
CA LYS A 114 -0.99 -3.94 7.98
C LYS A 114 -1.13 -5.45 7.77
N ARG A 115 -2.31 -5.94 7.37
CA ARG A 115 -2.54 -7.36 7.03
C ARG A 115 -1.72 -7.84 5.84
N THR A 116 -1.40 -6.97 4.89
CA THR A 116 -0.57 -7.31 3.73
C THR A 116 0.91 -7.36 4.12
N LEU A 117 1.35 -6.49 5.03
CA LEU A 117 2.68 -6.54 5.62
C LEU A 117 2.93 -7.88 6.31
N GLU A 118 1.98 -8.37 7.12
CA GLU A 118 2.13 -9.69 7.75
C GLU A 118 2.29 -10.83 6.73
N LYS A 119 1.59 -10.74 5.60
CA LYS A 119 1.75 -11.73 4.51
C LYS A 119 3.10 -11.62 3.82
N LEU A 120 3.63 -10.41 3.70
CA LEU A 120 4.96 -10.16 3.16
C LEU A 120 6.04 -10.74 4.10
N ARG A 121 5.88 -10.59 5.42
CA ARG A 121 6.74 -11.25 6.43
C ARG A 121 6.69 -12.78 6.33
N GLN A 122 5.50 -13.37 6.15
CA GLN A 122 5.33 -14.82 5.97
C GLN A 122 6.10 -15.40 4.77
N ILE A 123 6.46 -14.56 3.79
CA ILE A 123 7.21 -15.00 2.61
C ILE A 123 8.66 -14.51 2.58
N GLY A 124 9.15 -13.89 3.66
CA GLY A 124 10.52 -13.39 3.79
C GLY A 124 10.80 -12.12 2.98
N ALA A 125 9.81 -11.23 2.82
CA ALA A 125 9.97 -9.96 2.12
C ALA A 125 10.46 -8.80 3.01
N VAL A 126 10.47 -9.01 4.32
CA VAL A 126 10.90 -8.09 5.38
C VAL A 126 11.71 -8.91 6.38
#